data_AF-M2Z8R8-F1
#
_entry.id   AF-M2Z8R8-F1
#
_cell.length_a   1.000
_cell.length_b   1.000
_cell.length_c   1.000
_cell.angle_alpha   90.00
_cell.angle_beta   90.00
_cell.angle_gamma   90.00
#
_symmetry.space_group_name_H-M   'P 1'
#
loop_
_entity.id
_entity.type
_entity.pdbx_description
1 polymer ?
#
loop_
_entity_poly.entity_id
_entity_poly.type
_entity_poly.pdbx_seq_one_letter_code
_entity_poly.pdbx_strand_id
1 'polypeptide(L)'
;MTMTGQRTHTIDRGVAEGRELRRLLETGPFADALRAAIRARGLGLDRIRYRLRGRGCSVSLATLSHWQSGRCRPERPESLLVLKNLEDILGVPPESLSRLLGPPRGRAARCTVPGEGLVMKRGRDTGT
;
A
#
# COMPACT_ATOMS: atom_id res chain seq x y z
N MET A 1 -17.81 20.45 40.57
CA MET A 1 -19.05 19.88 39.99
C MET A 1 -18.65 19.17 38.71
N THR A 2 -18.94 17.87 38.66
CA THR A 2 -18.52 16.83 37.69
C THR A 2 -18.90 17.09 36.23
N MET A 3 -18.04 16.64 35.30
CA MET A 3 -18.27 15.57 34.29
C MET A 3 -17.16 15.66 33.21
N THR A 4 -16.12 14.83 33.24
CA THR A 4 -15.99 13.48 32.63
C THR A 4 -16.22 13.44 31.11
N GLY A 5 -15.21 12.94 30.39
CA GLY A 5 -15.47 12.03 29.28
C GLY A 5 -14.92 12.40 27.89
N GLN A 6 -13.65 12.80 27.74
CA GLN A 6 -12.99 12.68 26.42
C GLN A 6 -11.67 11.92 26.53
N ARG A 7 -11.77 10.67 27.01
CA ARG A 7 -10.70 9.67 26.98
C ARG A 7 -11.33 8.30 26.73
N THR A 8 -11.80 8.02 25.51
CA THR A 8 -11.96 6.61 25.04
C THR A 8 -12.25 6.41 23.55
N HIS A 9 -12.66 7.39 22.74
CA HIS A 9 -13.06 7.10 21.35
C HIS A 9 -11.90 6.76 20.38
N THR A 10 -10.65 7.09 20.70
CA THR A 10 -9.49 6.80 19.84
C THR A 10 -9.10 5.33 19.81
N ILE A 11 -9.28 4.61 20.93
CA ILE A 11 -8.93 3.19 21.02
C ILE A 11 -9.96 2.35 20.25
N ASP A 12 -11.26 2.66 20.40
CA ASP A 12 -12.33 1.99 19.66
C ASP A 12 -12.22 2.18 18.15
N ARG A 13 -11.86 3.39 17.70
CA ARG A 13 -11.63 3.66 16.27
C ARG A 13 -10.46 2.85 15.73
N GLY A 14 -9.34 2.78 16.46
CA GLY A 14 -8.17 1.99 16.04
C GLY A 14 -8.48 0.49 15.92
N VAL A 15 -9.28 -0.06 16.84
CA VAL A 15 -9.71 -1.47 16.79
C VAL A 15 -10.71 -1.72 15.66
N ALA A 16 -11.64 -0.80 15.40
CA ALA A 16 -12.55 -0.88 14.25
C ALA A 16 -11.81 -0.77 12.91
N GLU A 17 -10.87 0.16 12.79
CA GLU A 17 -10.00 0.32 11.61
C GLU A 17 -9.13 -0.92 11.39
N GLY A 18 -8.62 -1.55 12.46
CA GLY A 18 -7.88 -2.80 12.38
C GLY A 18 -8.74 -4.00 11.93
N ARG A 19 -9.99 -4.09 12.39
CA ARG A 19 -10.93 -5.14 11.96
C ARG A 19 -11.37 -4.95 10.50
N GLU A 20 -11.68 -3.72 10.11
CA GLU A 20 -12.03 -3.39 8.73
C GLU A 20 -10.85 -3.64 7.79
N LEU A 21 -9.64 -3.26 8.20
CA LEU A 21 -8.43 -3.57 7.46
C LEU A 21 -8.27 -5.09 7.24
N ARG A 22 -8.45 -5.91 8.27
CA ARG A 22 -8.38 -7.38 8.13
C ARG A 22 -9.39 -7.90 7.12
N ARG A 23 -10.65 -7.45 7.19
CA ARG A 23 -11.70 -7.83 6.24
C ARG A 23 -11.36 -7.43 4.80
N LEU A 24 -10.82 -6.22 4.61
CA LEU A 24 -10.40 -5.72 3.32
C LEU A 24 -9.19 -6.48 2.75
N LEU A 25 -8.26 -6.92 3.61
CA LEU A 25 -7.12 -7.74 3.20
C LEU A 25 -7.53 -9.17 2.81
N GLU A 26 -8.65 -9.67 3.34
CA GLU A 26 -9.16 -11.02 3.01
C GLU A 26 -10.01 -11.05 1.73
N THR A 27 -10.87 -10.06 1.54
CA THR A 27 -11.91 -10.10 0.49
C THR A 27 -12.16 -8.76 -0.22
N GLY A 28 -11.51 -7.69 0.24
CA GLY A 28 -11.73 -6.34 -0.27
C GLY A 28 -11.01 -6.07 -1.59
N PRO A 29 -11.42 -5.02 -2.31
CA PRO A 29 -10.67 -4.56 -3.46
C PRO A 29 -9.31 -4.02 -3.01
N PHE A 30 -8.27 -4.33 -3.79
CA PHE A 30 -6.88 -3.92 -3.53
C PHE A 30 -6.72 -2.43 -3.18
N ALA A 31 -7.43 -1.55 -3.89
CA ALA A 31 -7.37 -0.10 -3.69
C ALA A 31 -7.86 0.32 -2.29
N ASP A 32 -8.96 -0.26 -1.81
CA ASP A 32 -9.49 0.03 -0.48
C ASP A 32 -8.64 -0.60 0.62
N ALA A 33 -8.16 -1.84 0.42
CA ALA A 33 -7.22 -2.48 1.33
C ALA A 33 -5.92 -1.66 1.49
N LEU A 34 -5.38 -1.15 0.39
CA LEU A 34 -4.19 -0.29 0.39
C LEU A 34 -4.46 1.04 1.11
N ARG A 35 -5.58 1.71 0.83
CA ARG A 35 -5.96 2.95 1.52
C ARG A 35 -6.15 2.73 3.02
N ALA A 36 -6.82 1.65 3.41
CA ALA A 36 -7.03 1.29 4.81
C ALA A 36 -5.69 1.01 5.51
N ALA A 37 -4.78 0.26 4.88
CA ALA A 37 -3.46 -0.04 5.45
C ALA A 37 -2.62 1.24 5.67
N ILE A 38 -2.64 2.15 4.70
CA ILE A 38 -1.93 3.44 4.78
C ILE A 38 -2.51 4.31 5.91
N ARG A 39 -3.84 4.38 6.02
CA ARG A 39 -4.53 5.12 7.09
C ARG A 39 -4.23 4.54 8.46
N ALA A 40 -4.30 3.22 8.62
CA ALA A 40 -3.99 2.53 9.87
C ALA A 40 -2.55 2.74 10.32
N ARG A 41 -1.60 2.84 9.37
CA ARG A 41 -0.20 3.15 9.65
C ARG A 41 0.08 4.63 9.88
N GLY A 42 -0.82 5.52 9.45
CA GLY A 42 -0.66 6.97 9.54
C GLY A 42 0.48 7.52 8.68
N LEU A 43 0.81 6.87 7.55
CA LEU A 43 1.89 7.31 6.66
C LEU A 43 1.36 8.07 5.45
N GLY A 44 2.03 9.18 5.11
CA GLY A 44 1.84 9.83 3.81
C GLY A 44 2.54 9.08 2.68
N LEU A 45 2.06 9.26 1.44
CA LEU A 45 2.65 8.65 0.24
C LEU A 45 4.12 9.02 0.03
N ASP A 46 4.50 10.25 0.37
CA ASP A 46 5.90 10.70 0.27
C ASP A 46 6.81 9.92 1.22
N ARG A 47 6.36 9.70 2.46
CA ARG A 47 7.11 8.93 3.46
C ARG A 47 7.24 7.46 3.06
N ILE A 48 6.20 6.90 2.46
CA ILE A 48 6.22 5.55 1.90
C ILE A 48 7.26 5.46 0.77
N ARG A 49 7.21 6.40 -0.19
CA ARG A 49 8.18 6.47 -1.30
C ARG A 49 9.61 6.60 -0.80
N TYR A 50 9.86 7.44 0.20
CA TYR A 50 11.18 7.59 0.82
C TYR A 50 11.68 6.27 1.41
N ARG A 51 10.82 5.54 2.15
CA ARG A 51 11.17 4.24 2.73
C ARG A 51 11.40 3.16 1.68
N LEU A 52 10.60 3.13 0.62
CA LEU A 52 10.80 2.22 -0.51
C LEU A 52 12.14 2.47 -1.19
N ARG A 53 12.50 3.75 -1.40
CA ARG A 53 13.80 4.13 -1.98
C ARG A 53 14.96 3.65 -1.11
N GLY A 54 14.84 3.76 0.21
CA GLY A 54 15.84 3.22 1.16
C GLY A 54 16.03 1.70 1.08
N ARG A 55 15.07 0.97 0.48
CA ARG A 55 15.12 -0.48 0.23
C ARG A 55 15.48 -0.83 -1.22
N GLY A 56 15.99 0.14 -2.00
CA GLY A 56 16.34 -0.06 -3.41
C GLY A 56 15.14 -0.08 -4.37
N CYS A 57 13.93 0.17 -3.88
CA CYS A 57 12.70 0.18 -4.66
C CYS A 57 12.25 1.62 -4.94
N SER A 58 12.38 2.10 -6.17
CA SER A 58 11.88 3.43 -6.54
C SER A 58 10.57 3.34 -7.30
N VAL A 59 9.55 4.06 -6.81
CA VAL A 59 8.22 4.16 -7.42
C VAL A 59 7.74 5.62 -7.35
N SER A 60 7.04 6.07 -8.40
CA SER A 60 6.49 7.42 -8.45
C SER A 60 5.29 7.60 -7.53
N LEU A 61 5.08 8.83 -7.04
CA LEU A 61 3.88 9.19 -6.28
C LEU A 61 2.62 9.00 -7.11
N ALA A 62 2.67 9.33 -8.41
CA ALA A 62 1.56 9.11 -9.33
C ALA A 62 1.17 7.63 -9.42
N THR A 63 2.15 6.72 -9.52
CA THR A 63 1.92 5.27 -9.53
C THR A 63 1.23 4.80 -8.23
N LEU A 64 1.73 5.23 -7.07
CA LEU A 64 1.10 4.90 -5.78
C LEU A 64 -0.34 5.46 -5.67
N SER A 65 -0.57 6.68 -6.15
CA SER A 65 -1.89 7.30 -6.20
C SER A 65 -2.86 6.54 -7.12
N HIS A 66 -2.38 6.08 -8.27
CA HIS A 66 -3.16 5.28 -9.21
C HIS A 66 -3.52 3.90 -8.63
N TRP A 67 -2.62 3.30 -7.85
CA TRP A 67 -2.89 2.06 -7.10
C TRP A 67 -3.98 2.27 -6.04
N GLN A 68 -3.95 3.38 -5.30
CA GLN A 68 -4.99 3.73 -4.32
C GLN A 68 -6.35 4.05 -4.96
N SER A 69 -6.37 4.53 -6.20
CA SER A 69 -7.60 4.85 -6.92
C SER A 69 -8.16 3.65 -7.69
N GLY A 70 -7.46 2.51 -7.71
CA GLY A 70 -7.85 1.32 -8.48
C GLY A 70 -7.81 1.52 -10.00
N ARG A 71 -7.27 2.64 -10.49
CA ARG A 71 -7.09 2.93 -11.92
C ARG A 71 -6.06 1.99 -12.56
N CYS A 72 -5.24 1.36 -11.74
CA CYS A 72 -4.02 0.71 -12.16
C CYS A 72 -3.62 -0.35 -11.12
N ARG A 73 -3.26 -1.57 -11.55
CA ARG A 73 -2.79 -2.66 -10.67
C ARG A 73 -1.31 -3.01 -10.93
N PRO A 74 -0.54 -3.37 -9.88
CA PRO A 74 0.81 -3.87 -10.04
C PRO A 74 0.81 -5.31 -10.59
N GLU A 75 1.08 -5.49 -11.88
CA GLU A 75 1.11 -6.80 -12.55
C GLU A 75 2.53 -7.28 -12.88
N ARG A 76 3.50 -6.35 -12.96
CA ARG A 76 4.90 -6.63 -13.30
C ARG A 76 5.65 -7.21 -12.10
N PRO A 77 6.61 -8.14 -12.29
CA PRO A 77 7.41 -8.69 -11.19
C PRO A 77 8.13 -7.60 -10.38
N GLU A 78 8.57 -6.54 -11.05
CA GLU A 78 9.13 -5.34 -10.43
C GLU A 78 8.12 -4.64 -9.50
N SER A 79 6.88 -4.47 -9.93
CA SER A 79 5.84 -3.84 -9.11
C SER A 79 5.43 -4.73 -7.94
N LEU A 80 5.49 -6.05 -8.10
CA LEU A 80 5.27 -7.01 -7.02
C LEU A 80 6.38 -6.93 -5.95
N LEU A 81 7.63 -6.70 -6.35
CA LEU A 81 8.73 -6.45 -5.39
C LEU A 81 8.51 -5.17 -4.58
N VAL A 82 8.06 -4.09 -5.24
CA VAL A 82 7.68 -2.85 -4.55
C VAL A 82 6.54 -3.11 -3.57
N LEU A 83 5.53 -3.89 -4.00
CA LEU A 83 4.39 -4.24 -3.16
C LEU A 83 4.80 -5.03 -1.92
N LYS A 84 5.70 -6.01 -2.07
CA LYS A 84 6.23 -6.78 -0.93
C LYS A 84 6.92 -5.87 0.11
N ASN A 85 7.72 -4.92 -0.37
CA ASN A 85 8.36 -3.94 0.52
C ASN A 85 7.36 -2.99 1.17
N LEU A 86 6.30 -2.63 0.43
CA LEU A 86 5.22 -1.79 0.92
C LEU A 86 4.44 -2.48 2.05
N GLU A 87 4.14 -3.78 1.92
CA GLU A 87 3.46 -4.56 2.95
C GLU A 87 4.21 -4.50 4.29
N ASP A 88 5.53 -4.69 4.26
CA ASP A 88 6.37 -4.59 5.46
C ASP A 88 6.41 -3.16 6.05
N ILE A 89 6.48 -2.12 5.21
CA ILE A 89 6.42 -0.72 5.67
C ILE A 89 5.10 -0.42 6.38
N LEU A 90 4.01 -0.95 5.83
CA LEU A 90 2.65 -0.81 6.36
C LEU A 90 2.40 -1.70 7.58
N GLY A 91 3.24 -2.71 7.81
CA GLY A 91 3.08 -3.67 8.90
C GLY A 91 1.88 -4.60 8.71
N VAL A 92 1.46 -4.82 7.46
CA VAL A 92 0.44 -5.82 7.13
C VAL A 92 1.11 -7.19 6.93
N PRO A 93 0.39 -8.31 7.10
CA PRO A 93 0.98 -9.62 6.88
C PRO A 93 1.50 -9.73 5.44
N PRO A 94 2.65 -10.41 5.23
CA PRO A 94 3.21 -10.56 3.89
C PRO A 94 2.20 -11.23 2.96
N GLU A 95 2.21 -10.83 1.69
CA GLU A 95 1.33 -11.36 0.64
C GLU A 95 -0.16 -11.08 0.82
N SER A 96 -0.57 -10.29 1.81
CA SER A 96 -1.96 -9.91 2.01
C SER A 96 -2.48 -9.02 0.87
N LEU A 97 -1.68 -8.03 0.46
CA LEU A 97 -2.04 -7.13 -0.65
C LEU A 97 -1.76 -7.78 -2.00
N SER A 98 -0.70 -8.59 -2.12
CA SER A 98 -0.39 -9.27 -3.39
C SER A 98 -1.43 -10.33 -3.75
N ARG A 99 -2.00 -11.03 -2.76
CA ARG A 99 -3.08 -12.01 -2.96
C ARG A 99 -4.34 -11.38 -3.55
N LEU A 100 -4.62 -10.11 -3.25
CA LEU A 100 -5.76 -9.37 -3.82
C LEU A 100 -5.61 -9.05 -5.31
N LEU A 101 -4.45 -9.33 -5.91
CA LEU A 101 -4.18 -9.15 -7.33
C LEU A 101 -4.45 -10.41 -8.17
N GLY A 102 -4.70 -11.56 -7.52
CA GLY A 102 -5.07 -12.83 -8.16
C GLY A 102 -6.44 -12.81 -8.87
N PRO A 103 -6.80 -13.88 -9.63
CA PRO A 103 -7.77 -13.81 -10.72
C PRO A 103 -9.15 -13.28 -10.28
N PRO A 104 -9.82 -12.53 -11.18
CA PRO A 104 -10.60 -11.36 -10.85
C PRO A 104 -11.96 -11.72 -10.26
N ARG A 105 -12.31 -11.12 -9.13
CA ARG A 105 -13.70 -10.68 -8.97
C ARG A 105 -13.81 -9.29 -9.59
N GLY A 106 -14.22 -9.29 -10.86
CA GLY A 106 -14.77 -8.15 -11.59
C GLY A 106 -13.82 -6.98 -11.88
N ARG A 107 -13.25 -6.98 -13.09
CA ARG A 107 -12.74 -5.80 -13.83
C ARG A 107 -11.77 -4.89 -13.04
N ALA A 108 -10.47 -5.08 -13.24
CA ALA A 108 -9.56 -3.95 -13.13
C ALA A 108 -8.79 -3.74 -14.42
N ALA A 109 -8.77 -2.48 -14.81
CA ALA A 109 -8.10 -1.97 -15.97
C ALA A 109 -6.60 -2.29 -15.91
N ARG A 110 -6.08 -2.75 -17.05
CA ARG A 110 -4.66 -2.87 -17.29
C ARG A 110 -4.00 -1.51 -17.06
N CYS A 111 -2.88 -1.51 -16.35
CA CYS A 111 -2.06 -0.32 -16.16
C CYS A 111 -1.37 0.07 -17.47
N THR A 112 -2.00 0.90 -18.31
CA THR A 112 -1.28 1.67 -19.32
C THR A 112 -0.99 3.04 -18.71
N VAL A 113 0.19 3.22 -18.10
CA VAL A 113 0.66 4.55 -17.70
C VAL A 113 1.44 5.16 -18.88
N PRO A 114 0.97 6.22 -19.54
CA PRO A 114 1.82 7.00 -20.42
C PRO A 114 2.74 7.86 -19.55
N GLY A 115 4.06 7.61 -19.62
CA GLY A 115 5.05 8.65 -19.33
C GLY A 115 5.77 8.68 -17.99
N GLU A 116 5.64 7.69 -17.09
CA GLU A 116 6.50 7.66 -15.89
C GLU A 116 6.87 6.22 -15.51
N GLY A 117 8.05 5.81 -15.99
CA GLY A 117 8.59 4.48 -15.74
C GLY A 117 8.82 4.25 -14.26
N LEU A 118 8.44 3.06 -13.78
CA LEU A 118 8.98 2.47 -12.58
C LEU A 118 10.51 2.38 -12.77
N VAL A 119 11.25 3.44 -12.42
CA VAL A 119 12.71 3.48 -12.55
C VAL A 119 13.30 2.67 -11.42
N MET A 120 13.48 1.37 -11.66
CA MET A 120 14.35 0.56 -10.82
C MET A 120 15.80 0.83 -11.21
N LYS A 121 16.49 1.65 -10.42
CA LYS A 121 17.95 1.63 -10.42
C LYS A 121 18.40 0.34 -9.75
N ARG A 122 18.63 -0.72 -10.55
CA ARG A 122 19.49 -1.83 -10.12
C ARG A 122 20.82 -1.18 -9.74
N GLY A 123 21.14 -1.15 -8.45
CA GLY A 123 22.51 -0.88 -8.01
C GLY A 123 23.38 -1.93 -8.70
N ARG A 124 24.10 -1.50 -9.75
CA ARG A 124 25.39 -2.08 -10.05
C ARG A 124 26.34 -1.40 -9.08
N ASP A 125 26.69 -2.11 -8.03
CA ASP A 125 28.00 -2.02 -7.41
C ASP A 125 29.05 -2.38 -8.47
N THR A 126 29.60 -1.36 -9.12
CA THR A 126 30.98 -1.40 -9.56
C THR A 126 31.86 -1.20 -8.32
N GLY A 127 32.39 -2.30 -7.81
CA GLY A 127 33.66 -2.39 -7.08
C GLY A 127 34.24 -3.75 -7.49
N THR A 128 35.44 -3.88 -8.05
CA THR A 128 36.66 -3.08 -8.03
C THR A 128 37.32 -3.16 -9.41
#